data_AF-A0A4P8IEX4-F1
#
_entry.id   AF-A0A4P8IEX4-F1
#
_cell.length_a   1.000
_cell.length_b   1.000
_cell.length_c   1.000
_cell.angle_alpha   90.00
_cell.angle_beta   90.00
_cell.angle_gamma   90.00
#
_symmetry.space_group_name_H-M   'P 1'
#
loop_
_entity.id
_entity.type
_entity.pdbx_description
1 polymer ?
#
loop_
_entity_poly.entity_id
_entity_poly.type
_entity_poly.pdbx_seq_one_letter_code
_entity_poly.pdbx_strand_id
1 'polypeptide(L)' 'MKRSELKKQILELTQDITFEYNGKFACINPWSVDKFQVGFGNVAKTYTDINDLMNDPFYDGNSLTEICDTLQIELV' A
#
# COMPACT_ATOMS: atom_id res chain seq x y z
N MET A 1 10.01 5.42 1.29
CA MET A 1 10.08 4.94 2.70
C MET A 1 10.58 3.51 2.70
N LYS A 2 11.41 3.07 3.68
CA LYS A 2 11.89 1.68 3.67
C LYS A 2 10.76 0.66 3.80
N ARG A 3 10.89 -0.50 3.16
CA ARG A 3 9.93 -1.63 3.25
C ARG A 3 9.44 -1.93 4.67
N SER A 4 10.36 -2.07 5.63
CA SER A 4 10.03 -2.40 7.02
C SER A 4 9.19 -1.31 7.69
N GLU A 5 9.44 -0.05 7.34
CA GLU A 5 8.74 1.10 7.88
C GLU A 5 7.33 1.20 7.28
N LEU A 6 7.18 1.01 5.96
CA LEU A 6 5.87 0.98 5.32
C LEU A 6 4.99 -0.14 5.91
N LYS A 7 5.56 -1.35 6.01
CA LYS A 7 4.85 -2.49 6.61
C LYS A 7 4.43 -2.20 8.06
N LYS A 8 5.29 -1.52 8.84
CA LYS A 8 4.97 -1.10 10.21
C LYS A 8 3.80 -0.13 10.24
N GLN A 9 3.82 0.91 9.40
CA GLN A 9 2.76 1.91 9.36
C GLN A 9 1.41 1.34 8.95
N ILE A 10 1.38 0.44 7.97
CA ILE A 10 0.14 -0.27 7.58
C ILE A 10 -0.42 -1.06 8.76
N LEU A 11 0.45 -1.68 9.56
CA LEU A 11 0.04 -2.50 10.71
C LEU A 11 -0.27 -1.68 11.99
N GLU A 12 0.03 -0.38 12.01
CA GLU A 12 -0.35 0.50 13.12
C GLU A 12 -1.85 0.85 13.08
N LEU A 13 -2.52 0.69 11.92
CA LEU A 13 -3.97 0.89 11.74
C LEU A 13 -4.46 2.30 12.16
N THR A 14 -3.59 3.32 12.13
CA THR A 14 -3.91 4.66 12.63
C THR A 14 -4.37 5.64 11.57
N GLN A 15 -4.01 5.43 10.31
CA GLN A 15 -4.17 6.40 9.24
C GLN A 15 -4.13 5.72 7.87
N ASP A 16 -4.70 6.39 6.87
CA ASP A 16 -4.62 5.93 5.49
C ASP A 16 -3.27 6.34 4.89
N ILE A 17 -2.80 5.58 3.91
CA ILE A 17 -1.53 5.83 3.24
C ILE A 17 -1.82 6.13 1.77
N THR A 18 -1.39 7.28 1.29
CA THR A 18 -1.57 7.71 -0.09
C THR A 18 -0.23 7.96 -0.76
N PHE A 19 -0.17 7.72 -2.07
CA PHE A 19 0.98 8.03 -2.90
C PHE A 19 0.58 8.08 -4.38
N GLU A 20 1.44 8.63 -5.22
CA GLU A 20 1.31 8.53 -6.68
C GLU A 20 2.39 7.59 -7.23
N TYR A 21 2.01 6.76 -8.20
CA TYR A 21 2.94 5.90 -8.94
C TYR A 21 2.51 5.82 -10.41
N ASN A 22 3.46 6.07 -11.33
CA ASN A 22 3.22 6.08 -12.78
C ASN A 22 2.00 6.93 -13.22
N GLY A 23 1.79 8.10 -12.59
CA GLY A 23 0.69 9.01 -12.95
C GLY A 23 -0.68 8.60 -12.40
N LYS A 24 -0.74 7.63 -11.48
CA LYS A 24 -1.98 7.15 -10.85
C LYS A 24 -1.91 7.30 -9.34
N PHE A 25 -3.00 7.75 -8.75
CA PHE A 25 -3.18 7.80 -7.30
C PHE A 25 -3.38 6.40 -6.74
N ALA A 26 -2.71 6.14 -5.61
CA ALA A 26 -2.85 4.95 -4.80
C ALA A 26 -3.32 5.31 -3.40
N CYS A 27 -4.08 4.40 -2.79
CA CYS A 27 -4.41 4.44 -1.38
C CYS A 27 -4.30 3.05 -0.75
N ILE A 28 -3.92 3.01 0.53
CA ILE A 28 -3.95 1.83 1.39
C ILE A 28 -4.73 2.24 2.63
N ASN A 29 -5.86 1.58 2.87
CA ASN A 29 -6.77 1.83 3.98
C ASN A 29 -6.74 0.58 4.88
N PRO A 30 -5.97 0.61 5.99
CA PRO A 30 -5.84 -0.52 6.89
C PRO A 30 -6.97 -0.53 7.92
N TRP A 31 -7.96 -1.42 7.75
CA TRP A 31 -9.15 -1.49 8.61
C TRP A 31 -8.93 -2.35 9.86
N SER A 32 -8.20 -3.45 9.71
CA SER A 32 -7.85 -4.38 10.78
C SER A 32 -6.58 -5.13 10.38
N VAL A 33 -6.02 -5.91 11.31
CA VAL A 33 -4.84 -6.77 11.07
C VAL A 33 -5.03 -7.78 9.94
N ASP A 34 -6.27 -8.06 9.54
CA ASP A 34 -6.69 -9.03 8.54
C ASP A 34 -7.61 -8.41 7.46
N LYS A 35 -7.64 -7.07 7.33
CA LYS A 35 -8.41 -6.38 6.28
C LYS A 35 -7.73 -5.10 5.83
N PHE A 36 -7.18 -5.15 4.62
CA PHE A 36 -6.54 -4.02 3.94
C PHE A 36 -7.26 -3.73 2.63
N GLN A 37 -7.78 -2.52 2.46
CA GLN A 37 -8.37 -2.09 1.19
C GLN A 37 -7.41 -1.16 0.45
N VAL A 38 -7.09 -1.50 -0.78
CA VAL A 38 -6.22 -0.66 -1.62
C VAL A 38 -6.94 -0.19 -2.87
N GLY A 39 -6.52 0.97 -3.35
CA GLY A 39 -6.88 1.51 -4.65
C GLY A 39 -5.64 1.86 -5.45
N PHE A 40 -5.71 1.72 -6.77
CA PHE A 40 -4.72 2.25 -7.71
C PHE A 40 -5.40 2.65 -9.03
N GLY A 41 -5.47 3.95 -9.30
CA GLY A 41 -6.30 4.47 -10.39
C GLY A 41 -7.77 4.06 -10.23
N ASN A 42 -8.31 3.30 -11.19
CA ASN A 42 -9.72 2.86 -11.20
C ASN A 42 -9.93 1.43 -10.68
N VAL A 43 -8.88 0.77 -10.16
CA VAL A 43 -8.98 -0.58 -9.61
C VAL A 43 -8.84 -0.56 -8.10
N ALA A 44 -9.56 -1.45 -7.43
CA ALA A 44 -9.47 -1.65 -5.99
C ALA A 44 -9.39 -3.14 -5.66
N LYS A 45 -8.71 -3.47 -4.56
CA LYS A 45 -8.55 -4.85 -4.09
C LYS A 45 -8.57 -4.87 -2.57
N THR A 46 -9.00 -6.00 -2.00
CA THR A 46 -8.93 -6.26 -0.56
C THR A 46 -7.99 -7.42 -0.29
N TYR A 47 -7.14 -7.27 0.72
CA TYR A 47 -6.25 -8.32 1.22
C TYR A 47 -6.56 -8.64 2.67
N THR A 48 -6.30 -9.88 3.06
CA THR A 48 -6.41 -10.35 4.45
C THR A 48 -5.07 -10.70 5.09
N ASP A 49 -3.98 -10.63 4.33
CA ASP A 49 -2.61 -10.84 4.80
C ASP A 49 -1.69 -9.70 4.33
N ILE A 50 -0.81 -9.25 5.21
CA ILE A 50 0.11 -8.14 4.94
C ILE A 50 1.18 -8.51 3.92
N ASN A 51 1.60 -9.78 3.84
CA ASN A 51 2.60 -10.20 2.86
C ASN A 51 1.97 -10.31 1.47
N ASP A 52 0.70 -10.72 1.36
CA ASP A 52 -0.01 -10.69 0.09
C ASP A 52 -0.11 -9.24 -0.43
N LEU A 53 -0.52 -8.29 0.42
CA LEU A 53 -0.52 -6.86 0.09
C LEU A 53 0.87 -6.38 -0.37
N MET A 54 1.93 -6.71 0.38
CA MET A 54 3.28 -6.19 0.15
C MET A 54 3.97 -6.78 -1.09
N ASN A 55 3.55 -7.95 -1.57
CA ASN A 55 4.24 -8.69 -2.64
C ASN A 55 3.38 -8.87 -3.91
N ASP A 56 2.10 -8.52 -3.91
CA ASP A 56 1.26 -8.56 -5.10
C ASP A 56 1.68 -7.47 -6.11
N PRO A 57 1.92 -7.80 -7.41
CA PRO A 57 2.26 -6.85 -8.46
C PRO A 57 1.07 -5.95 -8.91
N PHE A 58 0.35 -5.39 -7.95
CA PHE A 58 -0.88 -4.61 -8.16
C PHE A 58 -0.62 -3.22 -8.77
N TYR A 59 0.56 -2.65 -8.54
CA TYR A 59 0.91 -1.27 -8.93
C TYR A 59 1.65 -1.28 -10.26
N ASP A 60 0.90 -1.33 -11.38
CA ASP A 60 1.43 -1.42 -12.75
C ASP A 60 2.45 -2.55 -12.92
N GLY A 61 2.15 -3.72 -12.37
CA GLY A 61 2.98 -4.92 -12.46
C GLY A 61 4.10 -4.99 -11.43
N ASN A 62 4.22 -4.01 -10.54
CA ASN A 62 5.19 -4.00 -9.44
C ASN A 62 4.48 -4.09 -8.09
N SER A 63 5.18 -4.68 -7.12
CA SER A 63 4.75 -4.79 -5.74
C SER A 63 5.22 -3.62 -4.89
N LEU A 64 4.58 -3.39 -3.73
CA LEU A 64 5.08 -2.40 -2.75
C LEU A 64 6.51 -2.70 -2.32
N THR A 65 6.87 -3.97 -2.18
CA THR A 65 8.24 -4.37 -1.82
C THR A 65 9.27 -3.88 -2.85
N GLU A 66 8.92 -3.82 -4.13
CA GLU A 66 9.82 -3.34 -5.18
C GLU A 66 9.88 -1.81 -5.27
N ILE A 67 8.77 -1.11 -4.98
CA ILE A 67 8.66 0.34 -5.26
C ILE A 67 8.77 1.24 -4.03
N CYS A 68 8.49 0.73 -2.82
CA CYS A 68 8.31 1.56 -1.60
C CYS A 68 9.48 2.51 -1.29
N ASP A 69 10.71 2.11 -1.61
CA ASP A 69 11.91 2.92 -1.37
C ASP A 69 11.95 4.18 -2.25
N THR A 70 11.23 4.19 -3.38
CA THR A 70 11.18 5.30 -4.35
C THR A 70 9.93 6.18 -4.22
N LEU A 71 8.90 5.68 -3.53
CA LEU A 71 7.64 6.40 -3.36
C LEU A 71 7.79 7.60 -2.41
N GLN A 72 7.17 8.72 -2.82
CA GLN A 72 6.80 9.79 -1.89
C GLN A 72 5.45 9.41 -1.27
N ILE A 73 5.49 9.09 0.02
CA ILE A 73 4.33 8.59 0.76
C ILE A 73 3.80 9.72 1.64
N GLU A 74 2.49 9.94 1.57
CA GLU A 74 1.74 10.83 2.44
C GLU A 74 0.87 10.00 3.38
N LEU A 75 0.72 10.52 4.60
CA LEU A 75 -0.04 9.89 5.68
C LEU A 75 -1.22 10.80 5.98
N VAL A 76 -2.44 10.27 5.89
CA VAL A 76 -3.68 11.06 5.87
C VAL A 76 -4.63 10.63 6.97
#